data_AF-F3ZVE4-F1
#
_entry.id   AF-F3ZVE4-F1
#
_cell.length_a   1.000
_cell.length_b   1.000
_cell.length_c   1.000
_cell.angle_alpha   90.00
_cell.angle_beta   90.00
_cell.angle_gamma   90.00
#
_symmetry.space_group_name_H-M   'P 1'
#
loop_
_entity.id
_entity.type
_entity.pdbx_description
1 polymer ?
#
loop_
_entity_poly.entity_id
_entity_poly.type
_entity_poly.pdbx_seq_one_letter_code
_entity_poly.pdbx_strand_id
1 'polypeptide(L)'
;MPFKIDNTKISNKAWSDVDKSAIWQRLKAGLDEDAAGTREAIREMYAVVKAAINDDLTQADCWGPHHEIQQDGTLVLNRGGVIAAAQALAGARTEPNLTSEQIAEAKQHLRRHYEQLELPIPDALGEMAEIAATISSEIAVNDVPLAPGANLEALKSGDDDPLEVVVEIPAGKSKRGWNYTPQVIQKIAGEVALKTATGFLGHQKPEDVDHTFPTPVTHWVGALYKDGKAYIRGVIDAAAKDLKRWIRAGRVKQVSIYGMPTLQQAAGETQVVDYQLLSIDWTPLDRAGMPTSIVAIGEMADFISEPITISGGARMTLQETLAKLKELGVTPGQIAGEMGWSLDSMANEVDSVAWESLQAATKAIGEIAAMFNLKDAKTDDLIKAVKEAREVQDQMVKARREAIIDKVIGEMVTVEAARPLVKRMLNVPDDADEETVKKAVGEMLTQDDIKQAMTGIFKQDVIRPVINDKSADSGMTIVKARI
;
A
#
# COMPACT_ATOMS: atom_id res chain seq x y z
N MET A 1 2.67 -7.72 -30.78
CA MET A 1 3.58 -6.55 -30.55
C MET A 1 3.28 -5.96 -29.18
N PRO A 2 4.27 -5.54 -28.37
CA PRO A 2 4.01 -5.03 -27.03
C PRO A 2 3.28 -3.68 -27.06
N PHE A 3 2.38 -3.46 -26.11
CA PHE A 3 1.72 -2.17 -25.91
C PHE A 3 2.42 -1.37 -24.82
N LYS A 4 2.43 -0.05 -24.98
CA LYS A 4 2.97 0.89 -24.00
C LYS A 4 1.99 2.03 -23.82
N ILE A 5 1.86 2.54 -22.60
CA ILE A 5 1.01 3.69 -22.30
C ILE A 5 1.91 4.90 -22.14
N ASP A 6 1.61 5.98 -22.87
CA ASP A 6 2.29 7.26 -22.72
C ASP A 6 1.30 8.34 -22.25
N ASN A 7 1.31 8.57 -20.94
CA ASN A 7 0.46 9.55 -20.27
C ASN A 7 0.93 10.99 -20.44
N THR A 8 2.08 11.22 -21.08
CA THR A 8 2.60 12.57 -21.34
C THR A 8 2.19 13.10 -22.71
N LYS A 9 1.81 12.21 -23.63
CA LYS A 9 1.46 12.55 -25.00
C LYS A 9 -0.06 12.60 -25.18
N ILE A 10 -0.55 13.77 -25.58
CA ILE A 10 -1.98 14.01 -25.85
C ILE A 10 -2.19 14.13 -27.36
N SER A 11 -3.14 13.36 -27.90
CA SER A 11 -3.60 13.48 -29.27
C SER A 11 -4.77 14.46 -29.38
N ASN A 12 -4.68 15.37 -30.35
CA ASN A 12 -5.76 16.27 -30.76
C ASN A 12 -6.43 15.83 -32.08
N LYS A 13 -6.15 14.61 -32.55
CA LYS A 13 -6.81 14.05 -33.74
C LYS A 13 -8.31 13.98 -33.50
N ALA A 14 -9.10 14.38 -34.50
CA ALA A 14 -10.56 14.35 -34.39
C ALA A 14 -11.04 12.93 -34.08
N TRP A 15 -11.91 12.80 -33.07
CA TRP A 15 -12.36 11.49 -32.59
C TRP A 15 -13.19 10.71 -33.62
N SER A 16 -13.75 11.39 -34.61
CA SER A 16 -14.38 10.80 -35.79
C SER A 16 -13.40 10.03 -36.69
N ASP A 17 -12.14 10.43 -36.68
CA ASP A 17 -11.10 9.92 -37.58
C ASP A 17 -10.30 8.77 -36.94
N VAL A 18 -10.64 8.42 -35.69
CA VAL A 18 -10.06 7.30 -34.97
C VAL A 18 -10.88 6.04 -35.26
N ASP A 19 -10.23 5.04 -35.85
CA ASP A 19 -10.85 3.76 -36.15
C ASP A 19 -10.88 2.87 -34.89
N LYS A 20 -12.00 2.96 -34.17
CA LYS A 20 -12.22 2.25 -32.90
C LYS A 20 -12.34 0.74 -33.11
N SER A 21 -12.81 0.31 -34.27
CA SER A 21 -12.90 -1.10 -34.63
C SER A 21 -11.50 -1.66 -34.84
N ALA A 22 -10.63 -0.96 -35.57
CA ALA A 22 -9.24 -1.37 -35.74
C ALA A 22 -8.47 -1.40 -34.41
N ILE A 23 -8.71 -0.43 -33.52
CA ILE A 23 -8.11 -0.42 -32.17
C ILE A 23 -8.53 -1.66 -31.37
N TRP A 24 -9.83 -1.97 -31.34
CA TRP A 24 -10.33 -3.17 -30.66
C TRP A 24 -9.70 -4.44 -31.21
N GLN A 25 -9.67 -4.61 -32.54
CA GLN A 25 -9.07 -5.79 -33.17
C GLN A 25 -7.59 -5.94 -32.81
N ARG A 26 -6.86 -4.83 -32.72
CA ARG A 26 -5.44 -4.84 -32.34
C ARG A 26 -5.25 -5.23 -30.87
N LEU A 27 -6.06 -4.68 -29.96
CA LEU A 27 -6.02 -5.06 -28.54
C LEU A 27 -6.43 -6.52 -28.35
N LYS A 28 -7.42 -7.00 -29.10
CA LYS A 28 -7.88 -8.38 -29.06
C LYS A 28 -6.80 -9.35 -29.52
N ALA A 29 -6.17 -9.08 -30.66
CA ALA A 29 -5.02 -9.87 -31.12
C ALA A 29 -3.86 -9.85 -30.11
N GLY A 30 -3.61 -8.71 -29.48
CA GLY A 30 -2.63 -8.60 -28.39
C GLY A 30 -2.96 -9.44 -27.16
N LEU A 31 -4.23 -9.72 -26.91
CA LEU A 31 -4.70 -10.49 -25.78
C LEU A 31 -4.56 -11.98 -26.09
N ASP A 32 -5.01 -12.38 -27.29
CA ASP A 32 -4.89 -13.75 -27.81
C ASP A 32 -3.41 -14.18 -27.98
N GLU A 33 -2.50 -13.22 -28.21
CA GLU A 33 -1.05 -13.43 -28.29
C GLU A 33 -0.32 -13.32 -26.92
N ASP A 34 -1.04 -13.02 -25.83
CA ASP A 34 -0.50 -12.64 -24.51
C ASP A 34 0.64 -11.61 -24.60
N ALA A 35 0.48 -10.63 -25.49
CA ALA A 35 1.49 -9.60 -25.71
C ALA A 35 1.63 -8.70 -24.46
N ALA A 36 2.87 -8.37 -24.11
CA ALA A 36 3.16 -7.54 -22.94
C ALA A 36 2.46 -6.17 -23.04
N GLY A 37 1.84 -5.74 -21.93
CA GLY A 37 1.16 -4.44 -21.81
C GLY A 37 -0.27 -4.40 -22.36
N THR A 38 -0.77 -5.48 -22.96
CA THR A 38 -2.13 -5.49 -23.55
C THR A 38 -3.20 -5.26 -22.50
N ARG A 39 -3.11 -5.91 -21.33
CA ARG A 39 -4.15 -5.83 -20.29
C ARG A 39 -4.25 -4.41 -19.73
N GLU A 40 -3.11 -3.78 -19.50
CA GLU A 40 -3.00 -2.39 -19.06
C GLU A 40 -3.54 -1.44 -20.14
N ALA A 41 -3.20 -1.66 -21.41
CA ALA A 41 -3.70 -0.87 -22.52
C ALA A 41 -5.23 -0.97 -22.66
N ILE A 42 -5.82 -2.15 -22.41
CA ILE A 42 -7.29 -2.32 -22.41
C ILE A 42 -7.92 -1.54 -21.24
N ARG A 43 -7.36 -1.64 -20.03
CA ARG A 43 -7.86 -0.89 -18.85
C ARG A 43 -7.81 0.62 -19.05
N GLU A 44 -6.79 1.12 -19.71
CA GLU A 44 -6.63 2.56 -19.96
C GLU A 44 -7.46 3.02 -21.17
N MET A 45 -7.61 2.19 -22.21
CA MET A 45 -8.36 2.54 -23.43
C MET A 45 -9.85 2.79 -23.17
N TYR A 46 -10.45 2.03 -22.26
CA TYR A 46 -11.88 2.00 -21.99
C TYR A 46 -12.18 2.52 -20.59
N ALA A 47 -13.21 3.35 -20.47
CA ALA A 47 -13.64 3.89 -19.18
C ALA A 47 -14.19 2.81 -18.24
N VAL A 48 -14.71 1.71 -18.77
CA VAL A 48 -15.17 0.53 -18.01
C VAL A 48 -14.90 -0.74 -18.81
N VAL A 49 -14.43 -1.78 -18.13
CA VAL A 49 -14.35 -3.15 -18.66
C VAL A 49 -15.17 -4.08 -17.77
N LYS A 50 -16.28 -4.61 -18.30
CA LYS A 50 -17.33 -5.31 -17.55
C LYS A 50 -17.01 -6.77 -17.25
N ALA A 51 -15.98 -7.33 -17.89
CA ALA A 51 -15.59 -8.73 -17.78
C ALA A 51 -14.09 -8.84 -17.50
N ALA A 52 -13.64 -10.04 -17.12
CA ALA A 52 -12.22 -10.32 -16.93
C ALA A 52 -11.44 -10.08 -18.24
N ILE A 53 -10.25 -9.48 -18.15
CA ILE A 53 -9.41 -9.19 -19.31
C ILE A 53 -8.60 -10.45 -19.67
N ASN A 54 -9.21 -11.30 -20.48
CA ASN A 54 -8.68 -12.56 -20.99
C ASN A 54 -9.13 -12.83 -22.43
N ASP A 55 -8.74 -13.97 -22.99
CA ASP A 55 -8.99 -14.37 -24.38
C ASP A 55 -10.49 -14.52 -24.73
N ASP A 56 -11.39 -14.48 -23.74
CA ASP A 56 -12.84 -14.48 -23.94
C ASP A 56 -13.44 -13.06 -24.00
N LEU A 57 -12.66 -12.03 -23.64
CA LEU A 57 -13.13 -10.64 -23.63
C LEU A 57 -13.63 -10.21 -25.00
N THR A 58 -14.83 -9.65 -25.05
CA THR A 58 -15.45 -9.15 -26.28
C THR A 58 -15.56 -7.63 -26.28
N GLN A 59 -15.80 -7.03 -27.46
CA GLN A 59 -15.98 -5.58 -27.57
C GLN A 59 -17.20 -5.11 -26.79
N ALA A 60 -18.22 -5.95 -26.65
CA ALA A 60 -19.43 -5.64 -25.91
C ALA A 60 -19.18 -5.51 -24.40
N ASP A 61 -18.09 -6.08 -23.90
CA ASP A 61 -17.67 -6.00 -22.50
C ASP A 61 -16.96 -4.69 -22.18
N CYS A 62 -16.55 -3.93 -23.19
CA CYS A 62 -15.79 -2.71 -23.02
C CYS A 62 -16.65 -1.47 -23.32
N TRP A 63 -16.57 -0.45 -22.49
CA TRP A 63 -17.36 0.77 -22.65
C TRP A 63 -16.50 2.03 -22.57
N GLY A 64 -16.89 3.05 -23.37
CA GLY A 64 -16.25 4.37 -23.35
C GLY A 64 -14.80 4.39 -23.84
N PRO A 65 -14.52 3.98 -25.10
CA PRO A 65 -13.19 4.15 -25.70
C PRO A 65 -12.83 5.64 -25.76
N HIS A 66 -11.61 6.00 -25.36
CA HIS A 66 -11.18 7.41 -25.33
C HIS A 66 -9.68 7.65 -25.58
N HIS A 67 -8.90 6.58 -25.83
CA HIS A 67 -7.52 6.65 -26.26
C HIS A 67 -7.37 6.28 -27.74
N GLU A 68 -6.17 6.43 -28.30
CA GLU A 68 -5.80 5.88 -29.61
C GLU A 68 -4.46 5.15 -29.56
N ILE A 69 -4.28 4.16 -30.45
CA ILE A 69 -3.04 3.37 -30.54
C ILE A 69 -2.24 3.81 -31.76
N GLN A 70 -1.00 4.25 -31.54
CA GLN A 70 -0.05 4.62 -32.59
C GLN A 70 0.50 3.37 -33.30
N GLN A 71 1.13 3.55 -34.46
CA GLN A 71 1.62 2.42 -35.28
C GLN A 71 2.60 1.51 -34.52
N ASP A 72 3.40 2.08 -33.63
CA ASP A 72 4.37 1.39 -32.78
C ASP A 72 3.76 0.63 -31.59
N GLY A 73 2.44 0.74 -31.35
CA GLY A 73 1.76 0.10 -30.22
C GLY A 73 1.61 1.01 -28.99
N THR A 74 2.01 2.28 -29.08
CA THR A 74 1.85 3.25 -28.00
C THR A 74 0.41 3.74 -27.91
N LEU A 75 -0.22 3.53 -26.76
CA LEU A 75 -1.51 4.09 -26.40
C LEU A 75 -1.34 5.53 -25.89
N VAL A 76 -2.07 6.47 -26.49
CA VAL A 76 -2.05 7.88 -26.10
C VAL A 76 -3.45 8.41 -25.87
N LEU A 77 -3.55 9.35 -24.93
CA LEU A 77 -4.82 9.98 -24.56
C LEU A 77 -5.34 10.83 -25.72
N ASN A 78 -6.58 10.62 -26.17
CA ASN A 78 -7.20 11.45 -27.20
C ASN A 78 -8.18 12.44 -26.56
N ARG A 79 -7.91 13.75 -26.70
CA ARG A 79 -8.74 14.81 -26.10
C ARG A 79 -10.20 14.74 -26.54
N GLY A 80 -10.43 14.51 -27.83
CA GLY A 80 -11.78 14.36 -28.38
C GLY A 80 -12.46 13.07 -27.93
N GLY A 81 -11.69 12.00 -27.71
CA GLY A 81 -12.15 10.72 -27.17
C GLY A 81 -12.68 10.86 -25.75
N VAL A 82 -11.93 11.52 -24.88
CA VAL A 82 -12.32 11.78 -23.48
C VAL A 82 -13.63 12.60 -23.41
N ILE A 83 -13.72 13.66 -24.22
CA ILE A 83 -14.93 14.50 -24.29
C ILE A 83 -16.14 13.69 -24.78
N ALA A 84 -15.96 12.90 -25.84
CA ALA A 84 -17.03 12.08 -26.38
C ALA A 84 -17.51 10.99 -25.42
N ALA A 85 -16.60 10.35 -24.67
CA ALA A 85 -16.94 9.36 -23.65
C ALA A 85 -17.72 10.00 -22.49
N ALA A 86 -17.33 11.18 -22.04
CA ALA A 86 -18.05 11.94 -21.01
C ALA A 86 -19.46 12.35 -21.45
N GLN A 87 -19.60 12.84 -22.68
CA GLN A 87 -20.91 13.16 -23.25
C GLN A 87 -21.79 11.92 -23.41
N ALA A 88 -21.21 10.78 -23.81
CA ALA A 88 -21.93 9.51 -23.88
C ALA A 88 -22.42 9.05 -22.50
N LEU A 89 -21.63 9.26 -21.44
CA LEU A 89 -22.04 8.98 -20.06
C LEU A 89 -23.19 9.88 -19.58
N ALA A 90 -23.20 11.14 -20.03
CA ALA A 90 -24.19 12.16 -19.68
C ALA A 90 -25.59 11.94 -20.30
N GLY A 91 -25.83 10.82 -20.98
CA GLY A 91 -27.12 10.51 -21.59
C GLY A 91 -27.25 10.91 -23.07
N ALA A 92 -26.14 11.22 -23.77
CA ALA A 92 -26.17 11.43 -25.22
C ALA A 92 -26.44 10.14 -26.03
N ARG A 93 -26.57 8.99 -25.36
CA ARG A 93 -27.03 7.72 -25.93
C ARG A 93 -28.09 7.12 -25.01
N THR A 94 -29.10 6.48 -25.59
CA THR A 94 -30.10 5.67 -24.89
C THR A 94 -29.39 4.71 -23.95
N GLU A 95 -29.51 4.99 -22.65
CA GLU A 95 -28.99 4.28 -21.48
C GLU A 95 -27.70 3.48 -21.72
N PRO A 96 -26.52 3.97 -21.29
CA PRO A 96 -25.34 3.11 -21.27
C PRO A 96 -25.70 1.87 -20.43
N ASN A 97 -25.62 0.68 -21.03
CA ASN A 97 -25.87 -0.61 -20.36
C ASN A 97 -24.75 -0.87 -19.34
N LEU A 98 -24.76 -0.08 -18.27
CA LEU A 98 -23.82 -0.01 -17.17
C LEU A 98 -24.63 -0.02 -15.87
N THR A 99 -24.12 -0.74 -14.87
CA THR A 99 -24.64 -0.66 -13.50
C THR A 99 -24.29 0.68 -12.86
N SER A 100 -24.91 1.01 -11.73
CA SER A 100 -24.56 2.21 -10.96
C SER A 100 -23.08 2.24 -10.55
N GLU A 101 -22.50 1.09 -10.22
CA GLU A 101 -21.06 0.93 -9.90
C GLU A 101 -20.18 1.21 -11.12
N GLN A 102 -20.55 0.67 -12.29
CA GLN A 102 -19.83 0.90 -13.54
C GLN A 102 -19.94 2.36 -14.01
N ILE A 103 -21.07 3.02 -13.77
CA ILE A 103 -21.22 4.47 -14.01
C ILE A 103 -20.26 5.26 -13.11
N ALA A 104 -20.09 4.86 -11.85
CA ALA A 104 -19.15 5.48 -10.92
C ALA A 104 -17.71 5.33 -11.38
N GLU A 105 -17.31 4.11 -11.76
CA GLU A 105 -16.00 3.78 -12.31
C GLU A 105 -15.71 4.63 -13.56
N ALA A 106 -16.65 4.68 -14.50
CA ALA A 106 -16.55 5.50 -15.71
C ALA A 106 -16.33 6.98 -15.38
N LYS A 107 -17.07 7.52 -14.39
CA LYS A 107 -16.94 8.92 -13.96
C LYS A 107 -15.56 9.20 -13.37
N GLN A 108 -15.09 8.35 -12.46
CA GLN A 108 -13.77 8.51 -11.83
C GLN A 108 -12.65 8.41 -12.86
N HIS A 109 -12.72 7.41 -13.75
CA HIS A 109 -11.74 7.21 -14.82
C HIS A 109 -11.66 8.43 -15.75
N LEU A 110 -12.80 8.88 -16.27
CA LEU A 110 -12.84 10.03 -17.19
C LEU A 110 -12.45 11.33 -16.50
N ARG A 111 -12.84 11.52 -15.22
CA ARG A 111 -12.44 12.69 -14.43
C ARG A 111 -10.92 12.82 -14.32
N ARG A 112 -10.20 11.73 -14.03
CA ARG A 112 -8.72 11.70 -14.01
C ARG A 112 -8.13 12.25 -15.31
N HIS A 113 -8.73 11.90 -16.46
CA HIS A 113 -8.27 12.41 -17.75
C HIS A 113 -8.67 13.86 -18.03
N TYR A 114 -9.82 14.35 -17.54
CA TYR A 114 -10.14 15.78 -17.60
C TYR A 114 -9.14 16.61 -16.80
N GLU A 115 -8.74 16.14 -15.63
CA GLU A 115 -7.70 16.76 -14.80
C GLU A 115 -6.34 16.73 -15.52
N GLN A 116 -5.94 15.60 -16.10
CA GLN A 116 -4.71 15.47 -16.91
C GLN A 116 -4.69 16.39 -18.14
N LEU A 117 -5.85 16.65 -18.74
CA LEU A 117 -6.02 17.55 -19.89
C LEU A 117 -6.20 19.03 -19.50
N GLU A 118 -6.21 19.33 -18.19
CA GLU A 118 -6.53 20.64 -17.63
C GLU A 118 -7.84 21.24 -18.19
N LEU A 119 -8.83 20.37 -18.42
CA LEU A 119 -10.14 20.75 -18.93
C LEU A 119 -11.11 21.03 -17.78
N PRO A 120 -12.07 21.96 -17.96
CA PRO A 120 -13.15 22.13 -16.99
C PRO A 120 -13.97 20.84 -16.91
N ILE A 121 -14.14 20.30 -15.70
CA ILE A 121 -14.88 19.07 -15.45
C ILE A 121 -16.38 19.35 -15.71
N PRO A 122 -17.02 18.65 -16.67
CA PRO A 122 -18.45 18.82 -16.96
C PRO A 122 -19.31 18.33 -15.79
N ASP A 123 -20.46 18.96 -15.51
CA ASP A 123 -21.39 18.56 -14.42
C ASP A 123 -21.76 17.07 -14.44
N ALA A 124 -21.83 16.44 -15.61
CA ALA A 124 -22.11 15.01 -15.75
C ALA A 124 -21.00 14.09 -15.21
N LEU A 125 -19.76 14.58 -15.19
CA LEU A 125 -18.59 14.02 -14.52
C LEU A 125 -18.32 14.69 -13.16
N GLY A 126 -18.95 15.83 -12.91
CA GLY A 126 -19.03 16.52 -11.64
C GLY A 126 -19.76 15.66 -10.61
N GLU A 127 -19.59 16.02 -9.34
CA GLU A 127 -19.94 15.18 -8.20
C GLU A 127 -21.30 14.49 -8.37
N MET A 128 -21.28 13.16 -8.52
CA MET A 128 -22.39 12.39 -8.01
C MET A 128 -22.41 12.61 -6.51
N ALA A 129 -23.37 13.39 -6.07
CA ALA A 129 -23.89 13.49 -4.71
C ALA A 129 -24.34 12.13 -4.10
N GLU A 130 -23.88 10.99 -4.63
CA GLU A 130 -24.19 9.64 -4.15
C GLU A 130 -22.97 8.70 -4.07
N ILE A 131 -21.76 9.11 -4.53
CA ILE A 131 -20.51 8.34 -4.31
C ILE A 131 -19.38 9.24 -3.75
N ALA A 132 -19.73 10.46 -3.34
CA ALA A 132 -19.07 11.14 -2.22
C ALA A 132 -19.63 10.69 -0.84
N ALA A 133 -20.51 9.67 -0.83
CA ALA A 133 -21.10 9.11 0.39
C ALA A 133 -20.23 8.04 1.08
N THR A 134 -19.05 7.71 0.55
CA THR A 134 -18.14 6.74 1.21
C THR A 134 -16.68 7.20 1.31
N ILE A 135 -16.24 8.30 0.68
CA ILE A 135 -14.87 8.83 0.85
C ILE A 135 -14.87 10.38 0.95
N SER A 136 -15.91 10.96 1.56
CA SER A 136 -15.89 12.34 2.09
C SER A 136 -16.91 12.50 3.22
N SER A 137 -16.76 11.71 4.29
CA SER A 137 -17.48 11.90 5.56
C SER A 137 -16.96 11.00 6.68
N GLU A 138 -15.64 10.87 6.85
CA GLU A 138 -15.12 10.48 8.18
C GLU A 138 -15.20 11.70 9.11
N ILE A 139 -16.42 12.21 9.35
CA ILE A 139 -16.70 13.03 10.52
C ILE A 139 -17.32 12.08 11.52
N ALA A 140 -16.49 11.57 12.41
CA ALA A 140 -16.94 10.94 13.63
C ALA A 140 -17.64 11.98 14.52
N VAL A 141 -18.47 11.49 15.44
CA VAL A 141 -19.11 12.34 16.46
C VAL A 141 -18.10 13.25 17.18
N ASN A 142 -16.88 12.75 17.42
CA ASN A 142 -15.84 13.47 18.13
C ASN A 142 -15.05 14.47 17.26
N ASP A 143 -15.19 14.43 15.93
CA ASP A 143 -14.56 15.42 15.05
C ASP A 143 -15.32 16.75 15.06
N VAL A 144 -16.57 16.74 15.54
CA VAL A 144 -17.36 17.96 15.76
C VAL A 144 -17.14 18.45 17.20
N PRO A 145 -16.53 19.64 17.37
CA PRO A 145 -16.22 20.18 18.69
C PRO A 145 -17.49 20.54 19.45
N LEU A 146 -17.45 20.38 20.78
CA LEU A 146 -18.52 20.83 21.66
C LEU A 146 -18.54 22.36 21.77
N ALA A 147 -19.74 22.92 21.84
CA ALA A 147 -19.96 24.31 22.17
C ALA A 147 -19.51 24.58 23.61
N PRO A 148 -18.98 25.78 23.95
CA PRO A 148 -18.50 26.09 25.30
C PRO A 148 -19.53 25.89 26.43
N GLY A 149 -20.83 26.00 26.11
CA GLY A 149 -21.93 25.81 27.06
C GLY A 149 -22.47 24.38 27.16
N ALA A 150 -21.96 23.43 26.38
CA ALA A 150 -22.49 22.07 26.37
C ALA A 150 -21.80 21.19 27.43
N ASN A 151 -22.59 20.60 28.32
CA ASN A 151 -22.12 19.60 29.27
C ASN A 151 -22.60 18.21 28.85
N LEU A 152 -21.75 17.50 28.09
CA LEU A 152 -22.07 16.20 27.53
C LEU A 152 -22.31 15.13 28.61
N GLU A 153 -21.51 15.14 29.68
CA GLU A 153 -21.65 14.19 30.78
C GLU A 153 -22.98 14.36 31.51
N ALA A 154 -23.40 15.60 31.75
CA ALA A 154 -24.69 15.88 32.39
C ALA A 154 -25.87 15.45 31.50
N LEU A 155 -25.78 15.69 30.18
CA LEU A 155 -26.84 15.30 29.24
C LEU A 155 -26.99 13.78 29.10
N LYS A 156 -25.91 13.02 29.28
CA LYS A 156 -25.91 11.55 29.25
C LYS A 156 -26.15 10.91 30.62
N SER A 157 -26.13 11.69 31.70
CA SER A 157 -26.22 11.15 33.05
C SER A 157 -27.57 10.49 33.30
N GLY A 158 -27.55 9.21 33.73
CA GLY A 158 -28.76 8.43 33.99
C GLY A 158 -29.47 7.92 32.73
N ASP A 159 -28.84 8.02 31.56
CA ASP A 159 -29.30 7.41 30.32
C ASP A 159 -28.56 6.09 30.08
N ASP A 160 -29.26 4.96 30.22
CA ASP A 160 -28.69 3.63 30.00
C ASP A 160 -28.49 3.31 28.50
N ASP A 161 -28.98 4.18 27.61
CA ASP A 161 -28.90 4.02 26.16
C ASP A 161 -28.53 5.35 25.47
N PRO A 162 -27.36 5.96 25.78
CA PRO A 162 -27.00 7.25 25.20
C PRO A 162 -26.89 7.14 23.69
N LEU A 163 -27.36 8.16 22.97
CA LEU A 163 -27.25 8.21 21.52
C LEU A 163 -26.78 9.58 21.08
N GLU A 164 -25.61 9.62 20.47
CA GLU A 164 -25.10 10.81 19.80
C GLU A 164 -25.26 10.69 18.29
N VAL A 165 -25.50 11.81 17.62
CA VAL A 165 -25.63 11.88 16.18
C VAL A 165 -24.89 13.09 15.63
N VAL A 166 -24.42 13.00 14.39
CA VAL A 166 -24.00 14.16 13.60
C VAL A 166 -24.89 14.26 12.39
N VAL A 167 -25.45 15.45 12.16
CA VAL A 167 -26.24 15.76 10.97
C VAL A 167 -25.48 16.73 10.07
N GLU A 168 -25.58 16.50 8.77
CA GLU A 168 -25.04 17.37 7.72
C GLU A 168 -26.14 18.29 7.18
N ILE A 169 -25.79 19.57 7.01
CA ILE A 169 -26.63 20.59 6.39
C ILE A 169 -25.81 21.26 5.27
N PRO A 170 -26.05 20.93 4.00
CA PRO A 170 -25.32 21.51 2.88
C PRO A 170 -25.88 22.89 2.48
N ALA A 171 -25.04 23.70 1.85
CA ALA A 171 -25.50 24.87 1.09
C ALA A 171 -26.25 24.45 -0.18
N GLY A 172 -27.12 25.34 -0.69
CA GLY A 172 -27.84 25.12 -1.94
C GLY A 172 -29.35 25.32 -1.85
N LYS A 173 -30.05 24.81 -2.85
CA LYS A 173 -31.49 25.04 -3.02
C LYS A 173 -32.33 24.14 -2.12
N SER A 174 -33.23 24.77 -1.38
CA SER A 174 -34.31 24.09 -0.65
C SER A 174 -35.40 23.59 -1.59
N LYS A 175 -36.26 22.70 -1.10
CA LYS A 175 -37.48 22.25 -1.81
C LYS A 175 -38.43 23.39 -2.18
N ARG A 176 -38.35 24.53 -1.47
CA ARG A 176 -39.15 25.73 -1.74
C ARG A 176 -38.52 26.63 -2.81
N GLY A 177 -37.37 26.26 -3.36
CA GLY A 177 -36.65 27.03 -4.38
C GLY A 177 -35.79 28.16 -3.82
N TRP A 178 -35.69 28.32 -2.50
CA TRP A 178 -34.77 29.27 -1.89
C TRP A 178 -33.35 28.72 -1.86
N ASN A 179 -32.38 29.54 -2.26
CA ASN A 179 -30.97 29.17 -2.25
C ASN A 179 -30.30 29.60 -0.94
N TYR A 180 -29.85 28.65 -0.14
CA TYR A 180 -29.10 28.90 1.08
C TYR A 180 -27.63 29.04 0.72
N THR A 181 -27.09 30.25 0.93
CA THR A 181 -25.71 30.56 0.59
C THR A 181 -24.74 29.86 1.56
N PRO A 182 -23.49 29.56 1.13
CA PRO A 182 -22.47 29.00 2.02
C PRO A 182 -22.26 29.83 3.30
N GLN A 183 -22.37 31.16 3.19
CA GLN A 183 -22.24 32.10 4.31
C GLN A 183 -23.36 31.89 5.34
N VAL A 184 -24.59 31.64 4.90
CA VAL A 184 -25.71 31.34 5.81
C VAL A 184 -25.50 30.01 6.53
N ILE A 185 -25.05 28.97 5.82
CA ILE A 185 -24.75 27.67 6.43
C ILE A 185 -23.61 27.79 7.47
N GLN A 186 -22.56 28.55 7.14
CA GLN A 186 -21.49 28.86 8.07
C GLN A 186 -22.01 29.60 9.31
N LYS A 187 -22.93 30.56 9.13
CA LYS A 187 -23.55 31.28 10.25
C LYS A 187 -24.37 30.34 11.14
N ILE A 188 -25.16 29.45 10.56
CA ILE A 188 -25.93 28.44 11.32
C ILE A 188 -25.00 27.57 12.16
N ALA A 189 -23.92 27.04 11.55
CA ALA A 189 -22.92 26.28 12.29
C ALA A 189 -22.29 27.11 13.42
N GLY A 190 -21.96 28.39 13.15
CA GLY A 190 -21.43 29.31 14.15
C GLY A 190 -22.40 29.57 15.32
N GLU A 191 -23.70 29.73 15.05
CA GLU A 191 -24.72 29.91 16.08
C GLU A 191 -24.81 28.67 16.99
N VAL A 192 -24.84 27.46 16.43
CA VAL A 192 -24.84 26.23 17.23
C VAL A 192 -23.53 26.06 18.00
N ALA A 193 -22.38 26.29 17.38
CA ALA A 193 -21.08 26.17 18.02
C ALA A 193 -20.90 27.15 19.20
N LEU A 194 -21.57 28.31 19.16
CA LEU A 194 -21.50 29.32 20.21
C LEU A 194 -22.58 29.16 21.28
N LYS A 195 -23.81 28.82 20.90
CA LYS A 195 -25.00 28.91 21.76
C LYS A 195 -25.71 27.59 22.01
N THR A 196 -25.31 26.49 21.36
CA THR A 196 -26.09 25.25 21.23
C THR A 196 -27.41 25.47 20.49
N ALA A 197 -28.13 24.39 20.18
CA ALA A 197 -29.50 24.48 19.68
C ALA A 197 -30.37 23.33 20.22
N THR A 198 -31.67 23.46 20.03
CA THR A 198 -32.66 22.47 20.48
C THR A 198 -33.30 21.79 19.27
N GLY A 199 -33.68 20.52 19.41
CA GLY A 199 -34.41 19.78 18.39
C GLY A 199 -35.71 19.15 18.90
N PHE A 200 -36.76 19.29 18.10
CA PHE A 200 -38.10 18.79 18.38
C PHE A 200 -38.55 17.72 17.36
N LEU A 201 -39.68 17.07 17.61
CA LEU A 201 -40.36 16.22 16.63
C LEU A 201 -41.27 17.08 15.74
N GLY A 202 -40.73 17.55 14.62
CA GLY A 202 -41.40 18.50 13.74
C GLY A 202 -41.34 19.94 14.26
N HIS A 203 -41.64 20.88 13.37
CA HIS A 203 -41.63 22.31 13.69
C HIS A 203 -42.82 22.71 14.55
N GLN A 204 -42.57 23.65 15.46
CA GLN A 204 -43.62 24.39 16.13
C GLN A 204 -44.39 25.25 15.12
N LYS A 205 -45.65 25.57 15.45
CA LYS A 205 -46.36 26.59 14.69
C LYS A 205 -45.73 27.96 14.96
N PRO A 206 -45.61 28.84 13.96
CA PRO A 206 -45.01 30.16 14.15
C PRO A 206 -45.61 30.97 15.30
N GLU A 207 -46.92 30.90 15.50
CA GLU A 207 -47.65 31.60 16.55
C GLU A 207 -47.38 31.09 17.98
N ASP A 208 -46.86 29.85 18.12
CA ASP A 208 -46.64 29.20 19.41
C ASP A 208 -45.19 29.36 19.91
N VAL A 209 -44.28 29.86 19.06
CA VAL A 209 -42.82 29.93 19.33
C VAL A 209 -42.50 30.74 20.58
N ASP A 210 -43.19 31.85 20.80
CA ASP A 210 -42.91 32.76 21.93
C ASP A 210 -43.66 32.37 23.23
N HIS A 211 -44.56 31.38 23.16
CA HIS A 211 -45.52 31.09 24.23
C HIS A 211 -45.51 29.64 24.70
N THR A 212 -44.87 28.74 23.96
CA THR A 212 -44.81 27.32 24.30
C THR A 212 -43.37 26.88 24.49
N PHE A 213 -43.18 25.93 25.42
CA PHE A 213 -41.90 25.28 25.63
C PHE A 213 -42.07 23.79 25.33
N PRO A 214 -41.94 23.35 24.06
CA PRO A 214 -42.05 21.94 23.74
C PRO A 214 -40.90 21.18 24.38
N THR A 215 -41.16 19.94 24.77
CA THR A 215 -40.12 19.07 25.30
C THR A 215 -39.06 18.81 24.22
N PRO A 216 -37.79 19.18 24.45
CA PRO A 216 -36.70 18.83 23.56
C PRO A 216 -36.54 17.32 23.44
N VAL A 217 -36.29 16.82 22.23
CA VAL A 217 -35.91 15.42 22.01
C VAL A 217 -34.45 15.27 21.61
N THR A 218 -33.77 16.39 21.32
CA THR A 218 -32.35 16.42 20.97
C THR A 218 -31.72 17.73 21.43
N HIS A 219 -30.52 17.60 21.99
CA HIS A 219 -29.68 18.70 22.42
C HIS A 219 -28.52 18.82 21.42
N TRP A 220 -28.49 19.87 20.61
CA TRP A 220 -27.42 20.10 19.64
C TRP A 220 -26.24 20.80 20.33
N VAL A 221 -25.23 20.00 20.65
CA VAL A 221 -24.14 20.33 21.58
C VAL A 221 -22.90 20.88 20.92
N GLY A 222 -22.82 20.91 19.60
CA GLY A 222 -21.62 21.33 18.89
C GLY A 222 -21.82 21.42 17.39
N ALA A 223 -20.93 22.14 16.71
CA ALA A 223 -20.98 22.28 15.27
C ALA A 223 -19.61 22.55 14.64
N LEU A 224 -19.46 22.13 13.39
CA LEU A 224 -18.29 22.34 12.54
C LEU A 224 -18.75 22.78 11.14
N TYR A 225 -18.16 23.84 10.60
CA TYR A 225 -18.34 24.20 9.20
C TYR A 225 -17.12 23.75 8.40
N LYS A 226 -17.33 22.90 7.40
CA LYS A 226 -16.27 22.33 6.56
C LYS A 226 -16.82 22.04 5.17
N ASP A 227 -16.06 22.33 4.13
CA ASP A 227 -16.37 21.98 2.73
C ASP A 227 -17.78 22.44 2.26
N GLY A 228 -18.20 23.65 2.67
CA GLY A 228 -19.51 24.20 2.27
C GLY A 228 -20.70 23.63 3.06
N LYS A 229 -20.46 22.81 4.07
CA LYS A 229 -21.45 22.08 4.86
C LYS A 229 -21.31 22.39 6.34
N ALA A 230 -22.45 22.38 7.04
CA ALA A 230 -22.48 22.40 8.50
C ALA A 230 -22.71 20.99 9.04
N TYR A 231 -21.84 20.56 9.95
CA TYR A 231 -21.93 19.31 10.70
C TYR A 231 -22.31 19.63 12.13
N ILE A 232 -23.49 19.17 12.56
CA ILE A 232 -24.07 19.53 13.85
C ILE A 232 -24.13 18.27 14.72
N ARG A 233 -23.44 18.28 15.86
CA ARG A 233 -23.41 17.19 16.83
C ARG A 233 -24.58 17.33 17.79
N GLY A 234 -25.33 16.26 18.00
CA GLY A 234 -26.46 16.22 18.91
C GLY A 234 -26.46 15.01 19.82
N VAL A 235 -27.06 15.17 21.00
CA VAL A 235 -27.35 14.12 21.96
C VAL A 235 -28.86 13.94 22.01
N ILE A 236 -29.34 12.73 21.73
CA ILE A 236 -30.77 12.42 21.82
C ILE A 236 -31.14 12.32 23.30
N ASP A 237 -32.21 13.02 23.69
CA ASP A 237 -32.65 13.05 25.08
C ASP A 237 -33.00 11.65 25.61
N ALA A 238 -32.69 11.36 26.87
CA ALA A 238 -32.93 10.08 27.52
C ALA A 238 -34.41 9.65 27.45
N ALA A 239 -35.35 10.62 27.50
CA ALA A 239 -36.77 10.36 27.40
C ALA A 239 -37.24 10.00 25.97
N ALA A 240 -36.45 10.33 24.94
CA ALA A 240 -36.82 10.18 23.53
C ALA A 240 -36.54 8.77 22.97
N LYS A 241 -36.95 7.72 23.69
CA LYS A 241 -36.70 6.30 23.35
C LYS A 241 -37.18 5.91 21.94
N ASP A 242 -38.35 6.42 21.55
CA ASP A 242 -38.90 6.15 20.22
C ASP A 242 -38.05 6.76 19.11
N LEU A 243 -37.53 7.98 19.31
CA LEU A 243 -36.64 8.63 18.36
C LEU A 243 -35.32 7.86 18.21
N LYS A 244 -34.71 7.43 19.32
CA LYS A 244 -33.50 6.59 19.29
C LYS A 244 -33.73 5.32 18.46
N ARG A 245 -34.85 4.62 18.71
CA ARG A 245 -35.26 3.43 17.94
C ARG A 245 -35.46 3.75 16.46
N TRP A 246 -36.13 4.86 16.12
CA TRP A 246 -36.39 5.24 14.72
C TRP A 246 -35.13 5.63 13.95
N ILE A 247 -34.18 6.29 14.60
CA ILE A 247 -32.86 6.61 14.02
C ILE A 247 -32.09 5.32 13.74
N ARG A 248 -31.98 4.42 14.73
CA ARG A 248 -31.27 3.13 14.55
C ARG A 248 -31.92 2.24 13.49
N ALA A 249 -33.24 2.28 13.38
CA ALA A 249 -33.99 1.56 12.34
C ALA A 249 -33.96 2.24 10.96
N GLY A 250 -33.27 3.38 10.80
CA GLY A 250 -33.19 4.13 9.54
C GLY A 250 -34.51 4.76 9.09
N ARG A 251 -35.51 4.84 9.98
CA ARG A 251 -36.84 5.43 9.70
C ARG A 251 -36.83 6.94 9.80
N VAL A 252 -35.90 7.49 10.58
CA VAL A 252 -35.61 8.92 10.68
C VAL A 252 -34.12 9.10 10.37
N LYS A 253 -33.82 9.84 9.29
CA LYS A 253 -32.44 10.04 8.80
C LYS A 253 -32.11 11.46 8.40
N GLN A 254 -33.01 12.41 8.67
CA GLN A 254 -32.90 13.80 8.23
C GLN A 254 -33.56 14.75 9.24
N VAL A 255 -33.12 16.00 9.20
CA VAL A 255 -33.61 17.11 10.03
C VAL A 255 -34.07 18.28 9.18
N SER A 256 -34.78 19.22 9.77
CA SER A 256 -35.17 20.47 9.12
C SER A 256 -34.73 21.63 9.98
N ILE A 257 -34.07 22.61 9.36
CA ILE A 257 -33.70 23.86 10.03
C ILE A 257 -34.95 24.75 10.16
N TYR A 258 -35.17 25.27 11.35
CA TYR A 258 -36.26 26.20 11.64
C TYR A 258 -35.71 27.50 12.18
N GLY A 259 -36.26 28.61 11.69
CA GLY A 259 -35.70 29.91 11.97
C GLY A 259 -36.30 31.00 11.11
N MET A 260 -35.78 32.21 11.30
CA MET A 260 -36.20 33.41 10.59
C MET A 260 -35.16 33.76 9.52
N PRO A 261 -35.43 33.49 8.22
CA PRO A 261 -34.52 33.84 7.14
C PRO A 261 -34.65 35.31 6.73
N THR A 262 -33.54 35.93 6.37
CA THR A 262 -33.54 37.18 5.60
C THR A 262 -33.38 36.85 4.12
N LEU A 263 -34.37 37.27 3.33
CA LEU A 263 -34.45 36.96 1.90
C LEU A 263 -33.98 38.14 1.06
N GLN A 264 -33.22 37.84 0.01
CA GLN A 264 -32.82 38.81 -1.01
C GLN A 264 -33.11 38.24 -2.39
N GLN A 265 -33.66 39.05 -3.30
CA GLN A 265 -33.79 38.70 -4.70
C GLN A 265 -32.47 39.01 -5.42
N ALA A 266 -31.87 38.01 -6.08
CA ALA A 266 -30.69 38.18 -6.92
C ALA A 266 -30.77 37.24 -8.12
N ALA A 267 -30.52 37.77 -9.33
CA ALA A 267 -30.52 37.00 -10.58
C ALA A 267 -31.81 36.18 -10.85
N GLY A 268 -32.97 36.65 -10.39
CA GLY A 268 -34.25 35.94 -10.53
C GLY A 268 -34.47 34.80 -9.52
N GLU A 269 -33.57 34.64 -8.55
CA GLU A 269 -33.66 33.64 -7.49
C GLU A 269 -33.81 34.29 -6.11
N THR A 270 -34.54 33.61 -5.22
CA THR A 270 -34.64 34.00 -3.81
C THR A 270 -33.45 33.43 -3.05
N GLN A 271 -32.53 34.29 -2.65
CA GLN A 271 -31.35 33.96 -1.87
C GLN A 271 -31.65 34.15 -0.38
N VAL A 272 -31.29 33.16 0.44
CA VAL A 272 -31.22 33.33 1.88
C VAL A 272 -29.82 33.86 2.18
N VAL A 273 -29.76 35.13 2.59
CA VAL A 273 -28.51 35.86 2.82
C VAL A 273 -28.21 36.06 4.30
N ASP A 274 -29.23 35.91 5.14
CA ASP A 274 -29.06 35.81 6.59
C ASP A 274 -30.09 34.83 7.18
N TYR A 275 -29.79 34.30 8.36
CA TYR A 275 -30.67 33.37 9.07
C TYR A 275 -30.50 33.51 10.58
N GLN A 276 -31.61 33.50 11.30
CA GLN A 276 -31.65 33.38 12.75
C GLN A 276 -32.19 31.99 13.09
N LEU A 277 -31.34 31.12 13.65
CA LEU A 277 -31.73 29.76 14.01
C LEU A 277 -32.62 29.77 15.26
N LEU A 278 -33.72 29.01 15.20
CA LEU A 278 -34.60 28.73 16.35
C LEU A 278 -34.43 27.28 16.82
N SER A 279 -34.52 26.32 15.89
CA SER A 279 -34.37 24.89 16.20
C SER A 279 -33.92 24.08 14.98
N ILE A 280 -33.45 22.87 15.24
CA ILE A 280 -33.13 21.87 14.21
C ILE A 280 -33.94 20.61 14.55
N ASP A 281 -35.01 20.38 13.79
CA ASP A 281 -36.07 19.45 14.17
C ASP A 281 -36.08 18.19 13.31
N TRP A 282 -36.44 17.07 13.93
CA TRP A 282 -36.60 15.80 13.23
C TRP A 282 -37.84 15.82 12.36
N THR A 283 -37.72 15.29 11.15
CA THR A 283 -38.81 15.31 10.17
C THR A 283 -38.94 13.94 9.49
N PRO A 284 -40.16 13.50 9.15
CA PRO A 284 -40.34 12.30 8.33
C PRO A 284 -39.55 12.38 7.02
N LEU A 285 -39.25 11.22 6.45
CA LEU A 285 -38.62 11.12 5.13
C LEU A 285 -39.33 12.01 4.11
N ASP A 286 -38.54 12.63 3.23
CA ASP A 286 -39.01 13.51 2.16
C ASP A 286 -39.75 14.79 2.58
N ARG A 287 -39.77 15.14 3.88
CA ARG A 287 -40.36 16.41 4.37
C ARG A 287 -39.37 17.47 4.80
N ALA A 288 -38.07 17.17 4.83
CA ALA A 288 -37.04 18.18 5.09
C ALA A 288 -37.04 19.25 3.99
N GLY A 289 -36.97 20.52 4.41
CA GLY A 289 -36.88 21.66 3.48
C GLY A 289 -35.52 21.74 2.77
N MET A 290 -34.46 21.29 3.43
CA MET A 290 -33.09 21.17 2.93
C MET A 290 -32.68 19.69 2.86
N PRO A 291 -31.74 19.29 1.98
CA PRO A 291 -31.28 17.91 1.86
C PRO A 291 -30.30 17.55 2.98
N THR A 292 -30.79 17.48 4.21
CA THR A 292 -29.99 17.11 5.38
C THR A 292 -29.94 15.59 5.57
N SER A 293 -28.90 15.10 6.24
CA SER A 293 -28.72 13.67 6.52
C SER A 293 -28.00 13.43 7.84
N ILE A 294 -28.26 12.29 8.49
CA ILE A 294 -27.39 11.79 9.56
C ILE A 294 -26.13 11.20 8.92
N VAL A 295 -24.96 11.70 9.31
CA VAL A 295 -23.65 11.25 8.80
C VAL A 295 -22.84 10.46 9.83
N ALA A 296 -23.13 10.61 11.13
CA ALA A 296 -22.53 9.78 12.17
C ALA A 296 -23.51 9.46 13.31
N ILE A 297 -23.27 8.32 13.97
CA ILE A 297 -24.01 7.88 15.16
C ILE A 297 -22.96 7.36 16.16
N GLY A 298 -22.97 7.87 17.38
CA GLY A 298 -22.10 7.45 18.48
C GLY A 298 -22.73 6.39 19.38
N GLU A 299 -21.89 5.56 19.99
CA GLU A 299 -22.21 4.48 20.94
C GLU A 299 -23.12 3.37 20.38
N MET A 300 -22.50 2.38 19.72
CA MET A 300 -23.06 1.02 19.61
C MET A 300 -22.51 0.19 20.77
N ALA A 301 -23.22 0.16 21.89
CA ALA A 301 -23.00 -0.83 22.94
C ALA A 301 -23.84 -2.10 22.63
N ASP A 302 -23.12 -3.21 22.46
CA ASP A 302 -23.54 -4.60 22.67
C ASP A 302 -25.01 -4.99 22.36
N PHE A 303 -25.23 -5.51 21.15
CA PHE A 303 -26.29 -6.50 20.93
C PHE A 303 -25.74 -7.67 20.13
N ILE A 304 -25.15 -8.64 20.84
CA ILE A 304 -24.93 -10.00 20.33
C ILE A 304 -26.10 -10.87 20.79
N SER A 305 -26.93 -11.32 19.85
CA SER A 305 -27.44 -12.71 19.82
C SER A 305 -28.06 -13.02 18.46
N GLU A 306 -27.41 -13.93 17.74
CA GLU A 306 -27.63 -14.60 16.43
C GLU A 306 -29.09 -14.85 15.94
N PRO A 307 -29.35 -15.21 14.64
CA PRO A 307 -28.41 -15.75 13.65
C PRO A 307 -28.36 -15.06 12.27
N ILE A 308 -27.24 -15.34 11.61
CA ILE A 308 -26.89 -15.21 10.19
C ILE A 308 -28.07 -14.87 9.27
N THR A 309 -28.16 -13.60 8.89
CA THR A 309 -28.68 -13.20 7.58
C THR A 309 -27.59 -12.41 6.90
N ILE A 310 -27.10 -12.94 5.77
CA ILE A 310 -26.23 -12.20 4.86
C ILE A 310 -27.10 -11.12 4.22
N SER A 311 -27.24 -10.00 4.91
CA SER A 311 -27.68 -8.74 4.32
C SER A 311 -26.48 -7.79 4.34
N GLY A 312 -26.06 -7.37 3.15
CA GLY A 312 -24.99 -6.38 3.00
C GLY A 312 -25.38 -5.11 3.74
N GLY A 313 -24.52 -4.67 4.66
CA GLY A 313 -24.70 -3.43 5.42
C GLY A 313 -24.35 -3.49 6.91
N ALA A 314 -24.03 -4.66 7.48
CA ALA A 314 -23.50 -4.72 8.84
C ALA A 314 -22.11 -4.08 8.89
N ARG A 315 -21.97 -2.98 9.64
CA ARG A 315 -20.67 -2.32 9.90
C ARG A 315 -19.79 -3.28 10.69
N MET A 316 -18.84 -3.92 10.01
CA MET A 316 -17.80 -4.69 10.64
C MET A 316 -16.65 -3.77 11.04
N THR A 317 -16.06 -4.02 12.20
CA THR A 317 -14.79 -3.41 12.58
C THR A 317 -13.68 -3.87 11.63
N LEU A 318 -12.58 -3.12 11.58
CA LEU A 318 -11.38 -3.55 10.83
C LEU A 318 -10.90 -4.93 11.31
N GLN A 319 -10.97 -5.20 12.62
CA GLN A 319 -10.58 -6.48 13.19
C GLN A 319 -11.47 -7.62 12.69
N GLU A 320 -12.79 -7.44 12.68
CA GLU A 320 -13.72 -8.45 12.16
C GLU A 320 -13.57 -8.63 10.65
N THR A 321 -13.30 -7.54 9.93
CA THR A 321 -13.09 -7.57 8.48
C THR A 321 -11.82 -8.36 8.15
N LEU A 322 -10.72 -8.10 8.85
CA LEU A 322 -9.48 -8.87 8.72
C LEU A 322 -9.66 -10.33 9.17
N ALA A 323 -10.47 -10.58 10.20
CA ALA A 323 -10.79 -11.95 10.63
C ALA A 323 -11.57 -12.72 9.54
N LYS A 324 -12.58 -12.10 8.90
CA LYS A 324 -13.29 -12.73 7.78
C LYS A 324 -12.43 -12.89 6.54
N LEU A 325 -11.59 -11.91 6.21
CA LEU A 325 -10.62 -12.04 5.12
C LEU A 325 -9.68 -13.22 5.36
N LYS A 326 -9.26 -13.42 6.62
CA LYS A 326 -8.46 -14.58 7.03
C LYS A 326 -9.23 -15.90 6.88
N GLU A 327 -10.51 -15.95 7.26
CA GLU A 327 -11.37 -17.13 7.04
C GLU A 327 -11.58 -17.46 5.56
N LEU A 328 -11.66 -16.42 4.71
CA LEU A 328 -11.75 -16.55 3.25
C LEU A 328 -10.40 -16.90 2.58
N GLY A 329 -9.33 -17.05 3.36
CA GLY A 329 -8.00 -17.40 2.86
C GLY A 329 -7.28 -16.26 2.15
N VAL A 330 -7.74 -15.02 2.29
CA VAL A 330 -7.09 -13.84 1.73
C VAL A 330 -5.77 -13.60 2.48
N THR A 331 -4.68 -13.52 1.72
CA THR A 331 -3.35 -13.32 2.28
C THR A 331 -3.07 -11.83 2.52
N PRO A 332 -2.21 -11.48 3.50
CA PRO A 332 -1.77 -10.09 3.69
C PRO A 332 -1.15 -9.47 2.41
N GLY A 333 -0.48 -10.29 1.58
CA GLY A 333 0.09 -9.84 0.31
C GLY A 333 -0.96 -9.47 -0.74
N GLN A 334 -2.10 -10.17 -0.77
CA GLN A 334 -3.23 -9.80 -1.63
C GLN A 334 -3.88 -8.50 -1.16
N ILE A 335 -4.08 -8.34 0.15
CA ILE A 335 -4.60 -7.09 0.72
C ILE A 335 -3.68 -5.92 0.38
N ALA A 336 -2.37 -6.09 0.59
CA ALA A 336 -1.36 -5.09 0.24
C ALA A 336 -1.41 -4.71 -1.25
N GLY A 337 -1.44 -5.71 -2.13
CA GLY A 337 -1.48 -5.51 -3.57
C GLY A 337 -2.72 -4.76 -4.05
N GLU A 338 -3.90 -5.14 -3.56
CA GLU A 338 -5.18 -4.48 -3.89
C GLU A 338 -5.26 -3.04 -3.34
N MET A 339 -4.60 -2.78 -2.21
CA MET A 339 -4.50 -1.44 -1.62
C MET A 339 -3.41 -0.57 -2.26
N GLY A 340 -2.66 -1.10 -3.23
CA GLY A 340 -1.53 -0.41 -3.87
C GLY A 340 -0.34 -0.20 -2.94
N TRP A 341 -0.27 -0.92 -1.82
CA TRP A 341 0.86 -0.88 -0.90
C TRP A 341 1.99 -1.77 -1.40
N SER A 342 3.21 -1.24 -1.37
CA SER A 342 4.39 -2.07 -1.61
C SER A 342 4.79 -2.78 -0.32
N LEU A 343 5.34 -3.99 -0.43
CA LEU A 343 5.94 -4.70 0.70
C LEU A 343 6.99 -3.85 1.41
N ASP A 344 7.77 -3.06 0.66
CA ASP A 344 8.76 -2.13 1.22
C ASP A 344 8.12 -1.02 2.06
N SER A 345 6.98 -0.47 1.64
CA SER A 345 6.26 0.57 2.39
C SER A 345 5.66 0.02 3.69
N MET A 346 5.06 -1.17 3.63
CA MET A 346 4.45 -1.79 4.80
C MET A 346 5.47 -2.27 5.82
N ALA A 347 6.55 -2.90 5.37
CA ALA A 347 7.53 -3.49 6.28
C ALA A 347 8.32 -2.41 7.06
N ASN A 348 8.53 -1.24 6.47
CA ASN A 348 9.10 -0.08 7.16
C ASN A 348 8.20 0.48 8.28
N GLU A 349 6.87 0.31 8.18
CA GLU A 349 5.90 0.80 9.17
C GLU A 349 5.71 -0.15 10.36
N VAL A 350 6.00 -1.44 10.20
CA VAL A 350 5.80 -2.46 11.23
C VAL A 350 6.99 -2.54 12.20
N ASP A 351 8.21 -2.61 11.67
CA ASP A 351 9.46 -2.57 12.44
C ASP A 351 10.63 -2.28 11.50
N SER A 352 11.02 -1.01 11.44
CA SER A 352 12.09 -0.53 10.53
C SER A 352 13.43 -1.21 10.79
N VAL A 353 13.75 -1.56 12.04
CA VAL A 353 15.03 -2.17 12.42
C VAL A 353 15.10 -3.63 11.96
N ALA A 354 14.01 -4.38 12.12
CA ALA A 354 13.91 -5.75 11.61
C ALA A 354 13.95 -5.77 10.08
N TRP A 355 13.31 -4.80 9.43
CA TRP A 355 13.27 -4.71 7.96
C TRP A 355 14.63 -4.34 7.35
N GLU A 356 15.35 -3.37 7.92
CA GLU A 356 16.71 -3.03 7.52
C GLU A 356 17.66 -4.24 7.63
N SER A 357 17.53 -5.01 8.72
CA SER A 357 18.32 -6.23 8.94
C SER A 357 18.03 -7.30 7.88
N LEU A 358 16.77 -7.45 7.47
CA LEU A 358 16.33 -8.40 6.46
C LEU A 358 16.83 -8.00 5.06
N GLN A 359 16.76 -6.71 4.71
CA GLN A 359 17.33 -6.19 3.47
C GLN A 359 18.85 -6.39 3.41
N ALA A 360 19.55 -6.12 4.51
CA ALA A 360 21.00 -6.34 4.60
C ALA A 360 21.37 -7.82 4.40
N ALA A 361 20.60 -8.74 4.99
CA ALA A 361 20.79 -10.17 4.79
C ALA A 361 20.52 -10.60 3.33
N THR A 362 19.43 -10.14 2.71
CA THR A 362 19.11 -10.44 1.31
C THR A 362 20.17 -9.90 0.36
N LYS A 363 20.67 -8.67 0.61
CA LYS A 363 21.77 -8.10 -0.16
C LYS A 363 23.05 -8.93 -0.05
N ALA A 364 23.44 -9.31 1.17
CA ALA A 364 24.61 -10.16 1.38
C ALA A 364 24.48 -11.52 0.67
N ILE A 365 23.30 -12.15 0.71
CA ILE A 365 23.03 -13.41 -0.01
C ILE A 365 23.17 -13.20 -1.52
N GLY A 366 22.62 -12.10 -2.07
CA GLY A 366 22.73 -11.77 -3.49
C GLY A 366 24.17 -11.52 -3.94
N GLU A 367 24.97 -10.82 -3.13
CA GLU A 367 26.39 -10.60 -3.39
C GLU A 367 27.20 -11.91 -3.41
N ILE A 368 26.94 -12.82 -2.46
CA ILE A 368 27.58 -14.15 -2.45
C ILE A 368 27.13 -14.97 -3.67
N ALA A 369 25.84 -14.99 -4.00
CA ALA A 369 25.34 -15.70 -5.19
C ALA A 369 25.99 -15.19 -6.49
N ALA A 370 26.20 -13.87 -6.60
CA ALA A 370 26.90 -13.26 -7.73
C ALA A 370 28.37 -13.72 -7.82
N MET A 371 29.09 -13.86 -6.70
CA MET A 371 30.46 -14.39 -6.68
C MET A 371 30.54 -15.82 -7.23
N PHE A 372 29.50 -16.62 -7.02
CA PHE A 372 29.39 -17.99 -7.55
C PHE A 372 28.72 -18.06 -8.92
N ASN A 373 28.42 -16.92 -9.54
CA ASN A 373 27.72 -16.81 -10.83
C ASN A 373 26.37 -17.54 -10.87
N LEU A 374 25.70 -17.60 -9.72
CA LEU A 374 24.38 -18.20 -9.55
C LEU A 374 23.32 -17.13 -9.75
N LYS A 375 22.66 -17.12 -10.92
CA LYS A 375 21.50 -16.25 -11.18
C LYS A 375 20.22 -16.95 -10.74
N ASP A 376 19.39 -16.23 -9.99
CA ASP A 376 18.07 -16.69 -9.54
C ASP A 376 18.09 -18.04 -8.77
N ALA A 377 19.25 -18.40 -8.20
CA ALA A 377 19.44 -19.68 -7.53
C ALA A 377 18.82 -19.67 -6.13
N LYS A 378 18.34 -20.83 -5.70
CA LYS A 378 17.76 -20.97 -4.35
C LYS A 378 18.88 -20.93 -3.31
N THR A 379 18.53 -20.60 -2.07
CA THR A 379 19.48 -20.57 -0.94
C THR A 379 20.24 -21.89 -0.79
N ASP A 380 19.60 -23.03 -1.10
CA ASP A 380 20.24 -24.35 -1.05
C ASP A 380 21.37 -24.52 -2.08
N ASP A 381 21.20 -23.95 -3.28
CA ASP A 381 22.23 -23.98 -4.33
C ASP A 381 23.46 -23.17 -3.91
N LEU A 382 23.23 -22.02 -3.26
CA LEU A 382 24.28 -21.19 -2.69
C LEU A 382 25.04 -21.91 -1.57
N ILE A 383 24.31 -22.53 -0.63
CA ILE A 383 24.91 -23.29 0.48
C ILE A 383 25.76 -24.43 -0.07
N LYS A 384 25.29 -25.12 -1.11
CA LYS A 384 26.04 -26.19 -1.78
C LYS A 384 27.32 -25.64 -2.43
N ALA A 385 27.22 -24.56 -3.19
CA ALA A 385 28.38 -23.94 -3.85
C ALA A 385 29.44 -23.46 -2.85
N VAL A 386 29.01 -22.87 -1.73
CA VAL A 386 29.93 -22.45 -0.64
C VAL A 386 30.60 -23.66 0.01
N LYS A 387 29.87 -24.75 0.26
CA LYS A 387 30.46 -25.99 0.81
C LYS A 387 31.48 -26.60 -0.14
N GLU A 388 31.16 -26.69 -1.43
CA GLU A 388 32.07 -27.21 -2.45
C GLU A 388 33.33 -26.35 -2.57
N ALA A 389 33.20 -25.01 -2.58
CA ALA A 389 34.36 -24.12 -2.58
C ALA A 389 35.20 -24.24 -1.31
N ARG A 390 34.56 -24.43 -0.15
CA ARG A 390 35.29 -24.67 1.10
C ARG A 390 36.05 -25.99 1.06
N GLU A 391 35.46 -27.03 0.51
CA GLU A 391 36.11 -28.33 0.37
C GLU A 391 37.31 -28.26 -0.59
N VAL A 392 37.19 -27.54 -1.72
CA VAL A 392 38.31 -27.27 -2.62
C VAL A 392 39.42 -26.49 -1.91
N GLN A 393 39.06 -25.46 -1.13
CA GLN A 393 40.03 -24.70 -0.35
C GLN A 393 40.76 -25.59 0.67
N ASP A 394 40.04 -26.44 1.40
CA ASP A 394 40.63 -27.35 2.38
C ASP A 394 41.53 -28.40 1.71
N GLN A 395 41.16 -28.89 0.52
CA GLN A 395 42.01 -29.77 -0.29
C GLN A 395 43.27 -29.05 -0.79
N MET A 396 43.15 -27.79 -1.23
CA MET A 396 44.30 -26.98 -1.64
C MET A 396 45.26 -26.70 -0.48
N VAL A 397 44.73 -26.44 0.73
CA VAL A 397 45.55 -26.27 1.95
C VAL A 397 46.29 -27.57 2.28
N LYS A 398 45.62 -28.71 2.24
CA LYS A 398 46.25 -30.03 2.45
C LYS A 398 47.33 -30.33 1.41
N ALA A 399 47.03 -30.10 0.12
CA ALA A 399 47.98 -30.31 -0.96
C ALA A 399 49.19 -29.38 -0.86
N ARG A 400 48.98 -28.11 -0.49
CA ARG A 400 50.07 -27.15 -0.26
C ARG A 400 50.95 -27.57 0.90
N ARG A 401 50.35 -28.02 2.01
CA ARG A 401 51.09 -28.57 3.16
C ARG A 401 51.89 -29.80 2.76
N GLU A 402 51.29 -30.72 2.02
CA GLU A 402 51.95 -31.94 1.57
C GLU A 402 53.15 -31.62 0.66
N ALA A 403 53.00 -30.65 -0.24
CA ALA A 403 54.08 -30.15 -1.08
C ALA A 403 55.22 -29.51 -0.26
N ILE A 404 54.91 -28.76 0.80
CA ILE A 404 55.91 -28.19 1.72
C ILE A 404 56.65 -29.32 2.45
N ILE A 405 55.92 -30.31 2.97
CA ILE A 405 56.52 -31.47 3.66
C ILE A 405 57.43 -32.25 2.70
N ASP A 406 56.97 -32.55 1.50
CA ASP A 406 57.75 -33.30 0.51
C ASP A 406 58.99 -32.52 0.06
N LYS A 407 58.88 -31.20 -0.11
CA LYS A 407 60.01 -30.31 -0.39
C LYS A 407 61.04 -30.36 0.75
N VAL A 408 60.61 -30.14 1.99
CA VAL A 408 61.51 -30.11 3.15
C VAL A 408 62.17 -31.46 3.38
N ILE A 409 61.42 -32.56 3.30
CA ILE A 409 61.97 -33.91 3.42
C ILE A 409 62.94 -34.19 2.27
N GLY A 410 62.63 -33.79 1.04
CA GLY A 410 63.55 -33.90 -0.11
C GLY A 410 64.84 -33.10 0.08
N GLU A 411 64.76 -31.95 0.72
CA GLU A 411 65.91 -31.11 1.07
C GLU A 411 66.77 -31.70 2.20
N MET A 412 66.16 -32.30 3.23
CA MET A 412 66.85 -32.72 4.46
C MET A 412 67.24 -34.20 4.51
N VAL A 413 66.54 -35.06 3.76
CA VAL A 413 66.75 -36.52 3.75
C VAL A 413 67.48 -36.95 2.48
N THR A 414 68.72 -37.44 2.65
CA THR A 414 69.61 -37.88 1.57
C THR A 414 69.13 -39.16 0.89
N VAL A 415 68.60 -40.10 1.66
CA VAL A 415 68.19 -41.42 1.20
C VAL A 415 66.74 -41.39 0.76
N GLU A 416 66.49 -41.50 -0.56
CA GLU A 416 65.13 -41.41 -1.11
C GLU A 416 64.18 -42.47 -0.53
N ALA A 417 64.70 -43.67 -0.27
CA ALA A 417 63.94 -44.77 0.32
C ALA A 417 63.47 -44.49 1.77
N ALA A 418 64.11 -43.57 2.48
CA ALA A 418 63.75 -43.20 3.86
C ALA A 418 62.70 -42.09 3.93
N ARG A 419 62.52 -41.30 2.86
CA ARG A 419 61.58 -40.16 2.82
C ARG A 419 60.13 -40.52 3.18
N PRO A 420 59.55 -41.64 2.71
CA PRO A 420 58.18 -42.02 3.08
C PRO A 420 58.03 -42.37 4.56
N LEU A 421 59.09 -42.87 5.20
CA LEU A 421 59.08 -43.23 6.62
C LEU A 421 59.15 -41.96 7.49
N VAL A 422 60.05 -41.05 7.14
CA VAL A 422 60.16 -39.71 7.75
C VAL A 422 58.83 -38.95 7.63
N LYS A 423 58.18 -38.99 6.46
CA LYS A 423 56.87 -38.35 6.24
C LYS A 423 55.77 -38.89 7.16
N ARG A 424 55.75 -40.20 7.46
CA ARG A 424 54.74 -40.81 8.35
C ARG A 424 54.99 -40.53 9.83
N MET A 425 56.25 -40.30 10.20
CA MET A 425 56.65 -40.02 11.60
C MET A 425 56.55 -38.53 11.94
N LEU A 426 56.54 -37.66 10.93
CA LEU A 426 56.45 -36.22 11.11
C LEU A 426 55.06 -35.81 11.62
N ASN A 427 55.02 -35.18 12.79
CA ASN A 427 53.82 -34.59 13.35
C ASN A 427 53.99 -33.06 13.40
N VAL A 428 53.27 -32.35 12.54
CA VAL A 428 53.28 -30.89 12.46
C VAL A 428 51.85 -30.35 12.41
N PRO A 429 51.57 -29.16 12.98
CA PRO A 429 50.26 -28.51 12.85
C PRO A 429 49.79 -28.37 11.41
N ASP A 430 48.46 -28.28 11.21
CA ASP A 430 47.85 -28.17 9.88
C ASP A 430 48.18 -26.85 9.17
N ASP A 431 48.52 -25.81 9.93
CA ASP A 431 48.91 -24.46 9.48
C ASP A 431 50.43 -24.22 9.50
N ALA A 432 51.24 -25.27 9.69
CA ALA A 432 52.70 -25.15 9.79
C ALA A 432 53.33 -24.59 8.50
N ASP A 433 54.16 -23.56 8.66
CA ASP A 433 54.96 -22.99 7.59
C ASP A 433 56.24 -23.81 7.30
N GLU A 434 56.96 -23.46 6.23
CA GLU A 434 58.15 -24.19 5.79
C GLU A 434 59.26 -24.24 6.87
N GLU A 435 59.41 -23.18 7.68
CA GLU A 435 60.42 -23.11 8.74
C GLU A 435 60.06 -24.05 9.90
N THR A 436 58.79 -24.09 10.28
CA THR A 436 58.28 -25.00 11.31
C THR A 436 58.42 -26.45 10.89
N VAL A 437 58.12 -26.76 9.62
CA VAL A 437 58.32 -28.11 9.05
C VAL A 437 59.81 -28.47 9.03
N LYS A 438 60.70 -27.55 8.63
CA LYS A 438 62.17 -27.74 8.67
C LYS A 438 62.68 -28.04 10.07
N LYS A 439 62.23 -27.27 11.05
CA LYS A 439 62.60 -27.47 12.46
C LYS A 439 62.14 -28.84 12.96
N ALA A 440 60.88 -29.21 12.72
CA ALA A 440 60.33 -30.49 13.16
C ALA A 440 61.02 -31.70 12.50
N VAL A 441 61.31 -31.63 11.21
CA VAL A 441 62.08 -32.68 10.50
C VAL A 441 63.51 -32.77 11.05
N GLY A 442 64.16 -31.63 11.30
CA GLY A 442 65.50 -31.57 11.88
C GLY A 442 65.56 -32.19 13.27
N GLU A 443 64.67 -31.78 14.17
CA GLU A 443 64.59 -32.31 15.54
C GLU A 443 64.32 -33.81 15.54
N MET A 444 63.37 -34.29 14.72
CA MET A 444 63.06 -35.71 14.58
C MET A 444 64.27 -36.54 14.12
N LEU A 445 65.01 -36.04 13.13
CA LEU A 445 66.21 -36.73 12.63
C LEU A 445 67.37 -36.73 13.63
N THR A 446 67.37 -35.84 14.63
CA THR A 446 68.38 -35.80 15.69
C THR A 446 68.10 -36.68 16.90
N GLN A 447 66.91 -37.26 17.01
CA GLN A 447 66.57 -38.18 18.11
C GLN A 447 67.38 -39.49 17.99
N ASP A 448 68.02 -39.92 19.08
CA ASP A 448 69.00 -41.02 19.07
C ASP A 448 68.38 -42.36 18.63
N ASP A 449 67.15 -42.64 19.03
CA ASP A 449 66.37 -43.82 18.66
C ASP A 449 65.98 -43.83 17.18
N ILE A 450 65.53 -42.69 16.64
CA ILE A 450 65.20 -42.52 15.22
C ILE A 450 66.47 -42.65 14.37
N LYS A 451 67.58 -42.03 14.79
CA LYS A 451 68.86 -42.11 14.10
C LYS A 451 69.39 -43.55 14.06
N GLN A 452 69.35 -44.28 15.18
CA GLN A 452 69.75 -45.69 15.23
C GLN A 452 68.87 -46.57 14.34
N ALA A 453 67.54 -46.36 14.35
CA ALA A 453 66.61 -47.10 13.51
C ALA A 453 66.85 -46.83 12.01
N MET A 454 67.06 -45.56 11.62
CA MET A 454 67.32 -45.18 10.23
C MET A 454 68.65 -45.74 9.71
N THR A 455 69.73 -45.63 10.48
CA THR A 455 71.05 -46.17 10.10
C THR A 455 71.02 -47.72 10.05
N GLY A 456 70.30 -48.36 10.96
CA GLY A 456 70.14 -49.83 10.99
C GLY A 456 69.39 -50.39 9.78
N ILE A 457 68.35 -49.68 9.30
CA ILE A 457 67.50 -50.12 8.19
C ILE A 457 68.14 -49.78 6.83
N PHE A 458 68.69 -48.57 6.66
CA PHE A 458 69.15 -48.08 5.36
C PHE A 458 70.67 -48.18 5.15
N LYS A 459 71.44 -48.58 6.17
CA LYS A 459 72.91 -48.78 6.14
C LYS A 459 73.70 -47.57 5.60
N GLN A 460 73.12 -46.37 5.66
CA GLN A 460 73.70 -45.09 5.23
C GLN A 460 73.20 -43.97 6.16
N ASP A 461 73.95 -42.89 6.28
CA ASP A 461 73.49 -41.69 6.98
C ASP A 461 72.38 -40.99 6.19
N VAL A 462 71.21 -40.87 6.83
CA VAL A 462 69.95 -40.42 6.22
C VAL A 462 69.79 -38.88 6.26
N ILE A 463 70.69 -38.20 6.98
CA ILE A 463 70.62 -36.76 7.26
C ILE A 463 71.59 -36.01 6.33
N ARG A 464 71.14 -34.93 5.68
CA ARG A 464 72.08 -33.98 5.08
C ARG A 464 72.84 -33.23 6.17
N PRO A 465 74.18 -33.19 6.15
CA PRO A 465 74.93 -32.31 7.05
C PRO A 465 74.44 -30.87 6.86
N VAL A 466 74.17 -30.16 7.95
CA VAL A 466 73.86 -28.73 7.91
C VAL A 466 75.10 -28.02 7.35
N ILE A 467 75.07 -27.64 6.07
CA ILE A 467 76.04 -26.68 5.54
C ILE A 467 75.60 -25.33 6.09
N ASN A 468 76.22 -24.92 7.20
CA ASN A 468 76.19 -23.53 7.62
C ASN A 468 76.86 -22.72 6.52
N ASP A 469 76.06 -22.08 5.65
CA ASP A 469 76.55 -21.18 4.61
C ASP A 469 76.95 -19.83 5.23
N LYS A 470 77.95 -19.88 6.12
CA LYS A 470 78.67 -18.75 6.70
C LYS A 470 80.17 -18.94 6.55
N SER A 471 80.64 -19.25 5.34
CA SER A 471 82.05 -19.02 4.96
C SER A 471 82.26 -19.17 3.45
N ALA A 472 81.89 -18.17 2.66
CA ALA A 472 82.46 -17.98 1.33
C ALA A 472 82.24 -16.56 0.80
N ASP A 473 82.61 -15.55 1.59
CA ASP A 473 83.06 -14.27 1.02
C ASP A 473 84.47 -13.97 1.53
N SER A 474 85.42 -14.73 0.99
CA SER A 474 86.82 -14.33 0.99
C SER A 474 87.25 -14.30 -0.46
N GLY A 475 87.06 -13.14 -1.09
CA GLY A 475 87.70 -12.80 -2.35
C GLY A 475 89.21 -12.99 -2.25
N MET A 476 89.69 -14.13 -2.73
CA MET A 476 91.09 -14.35 -3.05
C MET A 476 91.17 -14.80 -4.51
N THR A 477 91.53 -13.84 -5.36
CA THR A 477 91.83 -14.02 -6.77
C THR A 477 93.03 -14.95 -6.92
N ILE A 478 92.87 -16.08 -7.60
CA ILE A 478 94.01 -16.87 -8.10
C ILE A 478 93.97 -16.86 -9.62
N VAL A 479 94.93 -16.14 -10.18
CA VAL A 479 95.27 -16.03 -11.60
C VAL A 479 95.77 -17.40 -12.09
N LYS A 480 95.21 -17.91 -13.19
CA LYS A 480 95.82 -19.03 -13.94
C LYS A 480 97.12 -18.54 -14.59
N ALA A 481 98.25 -19.08 -14.14
CA ALA A 481 99.49 -19.12 -14.92
C ALA A 481 99.75 -20.58 -15.36
N ARG A 482 99.92 -20.75 -16.68
CA ARG A 482 100.28 -22.01 -17.36
C ARG A 482 101.58 -22.60 -16.82
N ILE A 483 101.64 -23.93 -16.74
CA ILE A 483 102.54 -24.78 -17.55
C ILE A 483 101.73 -25.98 -18.02
#